data_AF-A0A0G0MN91-F1
#
_entry.id   AF-A0A0G0MN91-F1
#
_cell.length_a   1.000
_cell.length_b   1.000
_cell.length_c   1.000
_cell.angle_alpha   90.00
_cell.angle_beta   90.00
_cell.angle_gamma   90.00
#
_symmetry.space_group_name_H-M   'P 1'
#
loop_
_entity.id
_entity.type
_entity.pdbx_description
1 polymer ?
#
loop_
_entity_poly.entity_id
_entity_poly.type
_entity_poly.pdbx_seq_one_letter_code
_entity_poly.pdbx_strand_id
1 'polypeptide(L)'
;MNKKFFFVYVLFSFKDRKLYIGYSEDLEARTKEHFKGRVRATKSRLPVILIYYEAYTNVKDAKSREKFLKSGFGRSQLKKALQNKLKQLNYKHI
;
A
#
# COMPACT_ATOMS: atom_id res chain seq x y z
N MET A 1 16.63 22.24 7.29
CA MET A 1 15.69 21.95 6.19
C MET A 1 14.77 20.80 6.62
N ASN A 2 13.46 21.04 6.74
CA ASN A 2 12.49 19.96 6.98
C ASN A 2 12.40 19.10 5.72
N LYS A 3 12.96 17.88 5.75
CA LYS A 3 12.79 16.91 4.66
C LYS A 3 11.34 16.43 4.69
N LYS A 4 10.57 16.79 3.67
CA LYS A 4 9.21 16.27 3.46
C LYS A 4 9.31 15.00 2.62
N PHE A 5 8.87 13.88 3.19
CA PHE A 5 8.78 12.61 2.48
C PHE A 5 7.37 12.39 1.92
N PHE A 6 7.31 11.60 0.86
CA PHE A 6 6.11 11.17 0.18
C PHE A 6 6.09 9.66 0.16
N PHE A 7 4.97 9.05 0.51
CA PHE A 7 4.89 7.61 0.74
C PHE A 7 3.98 6.93 -0.27
N VAL A 8 4.45 5.83 -0.83
CA VAL A 8 3.60 4.83 -1.51
C VAL A 8 3.50 3.64 -0.57
N TYR A 9 2.29 3.14 -0.34
CA TYR A 9 2.06 2.09 0.65
C TYR A 9 1.12 1.00 0.13
N VAL A 10 1.24 -0.17 0.74
CA VAL A 10 0.44 -1.35 0.43
C VAL A 10 -0.26 -1.84 1.69
N LEU A 11 -1.59 -1.91 1.63
CA LEU A 11 -2.39 -2.54 2.66
C LEU A 11 -2.85 -3.92 2.20
N PHE A 12 -2.97 -4.85 3.14
CA PHE A 12 -3.60 -6.15 2.95
C PHE A 12 -4.90 -6.22 3.74
N SER A 13 -5.98 -6.67 3.12
CA SER A 13 -7.24 -6.95 3.80
C SER A 13 -7.34 -8.42 4.18
N PHE A 14 -7.66 -8.70 5.44
CA PHE A 14 -7.95 -10.08 5.87
C PHE A 14 -9.34 -10.55 5.42
N LYS A 15 -10.25 -9.63 5.12
CA LYS A 15 -11.62 -9.94 4.69
C LYS A 15 -11.65 -10.46 3.25
N ASP A 16 -11.08 -9.72 2.31
CA ASP A 16 -11.11 -10.09 0.89
C ASP A 16 -9.81 -10.69 0.36
N ARG A 17 -8.77 -10.76 1.21
CA ARG A 17 -7.43 -11.25 0.85
C ARG A 17 -6.82 -10.49 -0.33
N LYS A 18 -7.18 -9.23 -0.56
CA LYS A 18 -6.66 -8.38 -1.64
C LYS A 18 -5.74 -7.28 -1.10
N LEU A 19 -4.89 -6.80 -2.00
CA LEU A 19 -4.02 -5.65 -1.76
C LEU A 19 -4.74 -4.33 -2.06
N TYR A 20 -4.32 -3.27 -1.40
CA TYR A 20 -4.64 -1.88 -1.74
C TYR A 20 -3.33 -1.11 -1.85
N ILE A 21 -3.17 -0.33 -2.91
CA ILE A 21 -1.96 0.47 -3.16
C ILE A 21 -2.39 1.93 -3.14
N GLY A 22 -1.74 2.73 -2.30
CA GLY A 22 -2.07 4.13 -2.12
C GLY A 22 -0.85 5.01 -1.94
N TYR A 23 -1.11 6.31 -1.89
CA TYR A 23 -0.13 7.36 -1.67
C TYR A 23 -0.55 8.28 -0.51
N SER A 24 0.42 8.83 0.22
CA SER A 24 0.20 9.86 1.26
C SER A 24 1.44 10.71 1.52
N GLU A 25 1.24 11.93 2.01
CA GLU A 25 2.30 12.77 2.62
C GLU A 25 2.52 12.44 4.10
N ASP A 26 1.54 11.79 4.72
CA ASP A 26 1.58 11.30 6.10
C ASP A 26 1.09 9.85 6.13
N LEU A 27 2.03 8.91 6.23
CA LEU A 27 1.71 7.48 6.22
C LEU A 27 0.95 7.06 7.49
N GLU A 28 1.30 7.63 8.63
CA GLU A 28 0.75 7.24 9.92
C GLU A 28 -0.71 7.68 10.03
N ALA A 29 -0.99 8.96 9.78
CA ALA A 29 -2.35 9.48 9.78
C ALA A 29 -3.21 8.72 8.76
N ARG A 30 -2.69 8.49 7.55
CA ARG A 30 -3.46 7.81 6.50
C ARG A 30 -3.79 6.37 6.84
N THR A 31 -2.85 5.62 7.38
CA THR A 31 -3.10 4.21 7.77
C THR A 31 -4.07 4.12 8.94
N LYS A 32 -3.98 5.02 9.93
CA LYS A 32 -4.98 5.14 11.01
C LYS A 32 -6.39 5.37 10.47
N GLU A 33 -6.57 6.23 9.47
CA GLU A 33 -7.86 6.46 8.83
C GLU A 33 -8.40 5.22 8.11
N HIS A 34 -7.53 4.46 7.43
CA HIS A 34 -7.90 3.18 6.83
C HIS A 34 -8.35 2.18 7.90
N PHE A 35 -7.60 2.03 8.99
CA PHE A 35 -7.91 1.09 10.09
C PHE A 35 -9.22 1.42 10.80
N LYS A 36 -9.53 2.73 10.94
CA LYS A 36 -10.79 3.22 11.52
C LYS A 36 -11.97 3.19 10.55
N GLY A 37 -11.80 2.69 9.32
CA GLY A 37 -12.88 2.59 8.33
C GLY A 37 -13.34 3.93 7.76
N ARG A 38 -12.54 4.99 7.92
CA ARG A 38 -12.86 6.35 7.45
C ARG A 38 -12.54 6.55 5.96
N VAL A 39 -11.84 5.60 5.34
CA VAL A 39 -11.54 5.63 3.90
C VAL A 39 -12.50 4.73 3.12
N ARG A 40 -13.32 5.33 2.24
CA ARG A 40 -14.32 4.64 1.40
C ARG A 40 -13.78 3.40 0.67
N ALA A 41 -12.55 3.46 0.17
CA ALA A 41 -11.94 2.38 -0.61
C ALA A 41 -11.61 1.12 0.19
N THR A 42 -11.45 1.23 1.52
CA THR A 42 -11.13 0.08 2.39
C THR A 42 -12.15 -0.15 3.50
N LYS A 43 -13.10 0.77 3.74
CA LYS A 43 -14.08 0.65 4.82
C LYS A 43 -14.84 -0.68 4.80
N SER A 44 -15.23 -1.14 3.61
CA SER A 44 -15.95 -2.42 3.43
C SER A 44 -15.04 -3.64 3.45
N ARG A 45 -13.72 -3.44 3.48
CA ARG A 45 -12.66 -4.45 3.38
C ARG A 45 -11.90 -4.65 4.70
N LEU A 46 -12.36 -4.06 5.80
CA LEU A 46 -11.74 -4.23 7.11
C LEU A 46 -11.83 -5.68 7.63
N PRO A 47 -10.87 -6.13 8.46
CA PRO A 47 -9.68 -5.39 8.89
C PRO A 47 -8.59 -5.36 7.81
N VAL A 48 -7.85 -4.26 7.74
CA VAL A 48 -6.68 -4.09 6.86
C VAL A 48 -5.42 -3.80 7.67
N ILE A 49 -4.26 -4.21 7.17
CA ILE A 49 -2.95 -3.97 7.78
C ILE A 49 -1.97 -3.37 6.77
N LEU A 50 -1.03 -2.55 7.23
CA LEU A 50 0.10 -2.10 6.42
C LEU A 50 1.12 -3.23 6.29
N ILE A 51 1.54 -3.55 5.06
CA ILE A 51 2.51 -4.63 4.81
C ILE A 51 3.79 -4.15 4.12
N TYR A 52 3.78 -2.96 3.55
CA TYR A 52 4.89 -2.38 2.81
C TYR A 52 4.69 -0.88 2.60
N TYR A 53 5.79 -0.13 2.55
CA TYR A 53 5.81 1.24 2.05
C TYR A 53 7.18 1.61 1.46
N GLU A 54 7.19 2.60 0.58
CA GLU A 54 8.37 3.26 0.00
C GLU A 54 8.29 4.76 0.30
N ALA A 55 9.42 5.38 0.63
CA ALA A 55 9.53 6.82 0.88
C ALA A 55 10.31 7.51 -0.24
N TYR A 56 9.81 8.67 -0.67
CA TYR A 56 10.35 9.47 -1.75
C TYR A 56 10.54 10.91 -1.28
N THR A 57 11.57 11.59 -1.78
CA THR A 57 11.79 13.03 -1.54
C THR A 57 11.11 13.91 -2.61
N ASN A 58 10.68 13.31 -3.72
CA ASN A 58 9.99 13.98 -4.81
C ASN A 58 8.56 13.42 -4.99
N VAL A 59 7.58 14.32 -5.05
CA VAL A 59 6.17 13.96 -5.20
C VAL A 59 5.84 13.31 -6.54
N LYS A 60 6.50 13.71 -7.63
CA LYS A 60 6.27 13.16 -8.97
C LYS A 60 6.75 11.71 -9.03
N ASP A 61 7.90 11.42 -8.42
CA ASP A 61 8.45 10.06 -8.36
C ASP A 61 7.53 9.14 -7.57
N ALA A 62 7.05 9.59 -6.41
CA ALA A 62 6.09 8.83 -5.61
C ALA A 62 4.78 8.54 -6.36
N LYS A 63 4.21 9.54 -7.06
CA LYS A 63 2.99 9.37 -7.85
C LYS A 63 3.20 8.47 -9.08
N SER A 64 4.35 8.61 -9.76
CA SER A 64 4.74 7.74 -10.86
C SER A 64 4.86 6.29 -10.39
N ARG A 65 5.49 6.08 -9.22
CA ARG A 65 5.59 4.78 -8.59
C ARG A 65 4.23 4.19 -8.21
N GLU A 66 3.36 4.96 -7.57
CA GLU A 66 2.00 4.50 -7.23
C GLU A 66 1.25 4.03 -8.48
N LYS A 67 1.30 4.82 -9.57
CA LYS A 67 0.69 4.47 -10.86
C LYS A 67 1.31 3.19 -11.43
N PHE A 68 2.64 3.08 -11.41
CA PHE A 68 3.36 1.88 -11.85
C PHE A 68 2.94 0.65 -11.05
N LEU A 69 2.92 0.72 -9.72
CA LEU A 69 2.51 -0.38 -8.86
C LEU A 69 1.03 -0.77 -9.04
N LYS A 70 0.19 0.15 -9.55
CA LYS A 70 -1.19 -0.11 -9.98
C LYS A 70 -1.31 -0.65 -11.42
N SER A 71 -0.20 -0.90 -12.13
CA SER A 71 -0.19 -1.59 -13.43
C SER A 71 -0.10 -3.13 -13.25
N GLY A 72 -0.26 -3.90 -14.33
CA GLY A 72 -0.08 -5.36 -14.28
C GLY A 72 1.36 -5.76 -13.97
N PHE A 73 2.32 -5.19 -14.70
CA PHE A 73 3.75 -5.46 -14.52
C PHE A 73 4.26 -5.01 -13.15
N GLY A 74 3.88 -3.80 -12.71
CA GLY A 74 4.28 -3.31 -11.38
C GLY A 74 3.70 -4.14 -10.23
N ARG A 75 2.47 -4.65 -10.35
CA ARG A 75 1.93 -5.61 -9.36
C ARG A 75 2.72 -6.91 -9.34
N SER A 76 3.15 -7.42 -10.49
CA SER A 76 3.99 -8.63 -10.55
C SER A 76 5.32 -8.41 -9.84
N GLN A 77 6.00 -7.29 -10.10
CA GLN A 77 7.23 -6.93 -9.39
C GLN A 77 7.03 -6.80 -7.88
N LEU A 78 5.96 -6.11 -7.45
CA LEU A 78 5.65 -5.96 -6.03
C LEU A 78 5.42 -7.30 -5.35
N LYS A 79 4.71 -8.23 -5.99
CA LYS A 79 4.48 -9.57 -5.46
C LYS A 79 5.77 -10.36 -5.30
N LYS A 80 6.69 -10.25 -6.27
CA LYS A 80 8.03 -10.84 -6.17
C LYS A 80 8.81 -10.25 -4.99
N ALA A 81 8.81 -8.92 -4.85
CA ALA A 81 9.49 -8.24 -3.75
C ALA A 81 8.91 -8.61 -2.37
N LEU A 82 7.60 -8.85 -2.28
CA LEU A 82 6.90 -9.19 -1.03
C LEU A 82 6.58 -10.68 -0.89
N GLN A 83 7.23 -11.57 -1.66
CA GLN A 83 6.84 -12.97 -1.78
C GLN A 83 6.68 -13.66 -0.42
N ASN A 84 7.66 -13.52 0.47
CA ASN A 84 7.62 -14.15 1.79
C ASN A 84 6.51 -13.59 2.69
N LYS A 85 6.32 -12.26 2.68
CA LYS A 85 5.24 -11.62 3.43
C LYS A 85 3.87 -12.04 2.91
N LEU A 86 3.70 -12.14 1.60
CA LEU A 86 2.46 -12.58 0.97
C LEU A 86 2.18 -14.07 1.22
N LYS A 87 3.21 -14.93 1.24
CA LYS A 87 3.09 -16.34 1.66
C LYS A 87 2.60 -16.45 3.10
N GLN A 88 3.22 -15.70 4.04
CA GLN A 88 2.79 -15.66 5.46
C GLN A 88 1.32 -15.21 5.62
N LEU A 89 0.83 -14.35 4.74
CA LEU A 89 -0.55 -13.83 4.77
C LEU A 89 -1.56 -14.70 4.01
N ASN A 90 -1.14 -15.84 3.44
CA ASN A 90 -1.94 -16.73 2.60
C ASN A 90 -2.59 -15.98 1.43
N TYR A 91 -1.83 -15.10 0.75
CA TYR A 91 -2.31 -14.38 -0.42
C TYR A 91 -2.45 -15.32 -1.63
N LYS A 92 -3.61 -15.32 -2.28
CA LYS A 92 -3.99 -16.33 -3.29
C LYS A 92 -3.39 -16.10 -4.69
N HIS A 93 -2.72 -14.96 -4.93
CA HIS A 93 -2.25 -14.58 -6.26
C HIS A 93 -0.74 -14.36 -6.30
N ILE A 94 0.01 -15.22 -5.62
CA ILE A 94 1.48 -15.23 -5.69
C ILE A 94 1.92 -15.70 -7.07
#